data_AF-A0A7V0T9D5-F1
#
_entry.id   AF-A0A7V0T9D5-F1
#
_cell.length_a   1.000
_cell.length_b   1.000
_cell.length_c   1.000
_cell.angle_alpha   90.00
_cell.angle_beta   90.00
_cell.angle_gamma   90.00
#
_symmetry.space_group_name_H-M   'P 1'
#
loop_
_entity.id
_entity.type
_entity.pdbx_description
1 polymer ?
#
loop_
_entity_poly.entity_id
_entity_poly.type
_entity_poly.pdbx_seq_one_letter_code
_entity_poly.pdbx_strand_id
1 'polypeptide(L)'
;MINTRRDFLKAALILALGSQVSWAGIFDRKGKQIVKAKRLKTGDTIGLINPAGAVFIEEDILIVEELLANLGFKTIRGKNLLSRYGYLAGTDAQRAADVNEMFADTNIDALLTVRGGWGCGRILPLLDYQMIAKNPKIIVGYSDITALLLA
;
A
#
# COMPACT_ATOMS: atom_id res chain seq x y z
N MET A 1 -36.01 2.04 -30.10
CA MET A 1 -35.56 0.73 -30.59
C MET A 1 -34.83 0.92 -31.92
N ILE A 2 -33.52 0.63 -31.95
CA ILE A 2 -32.71 0.69 -33.19
C ILE A 2 -33.01 -0.59 -33.96
N ASN A 3 -33.86 -0.52 -34.99
CA ASN A 3 -34.41 -1.72 -35.64
C ASN A 3 -33.78 -2.08 -36.99
N THR A 4 -32.72 -1.40 -37.44
CA THR A 4 -32.02 -1.80 -38.67
C THR A 4 -30.50 -1.64 -38.58
N ARG A 5 -29.76 -2.48 -39.33
CA ARG A 5 -28.29 -2.39 -39.48
C ARG A 5 -27.83 -1.01 -39.98
N ARG A 6 -28.67 -0.32 -40.75
CA ARG A 6 -28.38 1.02 -41.28
C ARG A 6 -28.43 2.09 -40.19
N ASP A 7 -29.33 1.93 -39.21
CA ASP A 7 -29.43 2.84 -38.07
C ASP A 7 -28.26 2.64 -37.10
N PHE A 8 -27.78 1.40 -36.95
CA PHE A 8 -26.56 1.08 -36.20
C PHE A 8 -25.31 1.74 -36.83
N LEU A 9 -25.14 1.62 -38.16
CA LEU A 9 -24.00 2.24 -38.86
C LEU A 9 -24.03 3.78 -38.80
N LYS A 10 -25.22 4.38 -38.87
CA LYS A 10 -25.37 5.84 -38.70
C LYS A 10 -25.05 6.29 -37.28
N ALA A 11 -25.48 5.55 -36.26
CA ALA A 11 -25.14 5.84 -34.86
C ALA A 11 -23.63 5.68 -34.60
N ALA A 12 -22.98 4.68 -35.19
CA ALA A 12 -21.55 4.45 -35.07
C ALA A 12 -20.71 5.56 -35.74
N LEU A 13 -21.15 6.10 -36.88
CA LEU A 13 -20.47 7.22 -37.55
C LEU A 13 -20.58 8.54 -36.77
N ILE A 14 -21.69 8.79 -36.08
CA ILE A 14 -21.89 10.00 -35.26
C ILE A 14 -20.97 9.97 -34.03
N LEU A 15 -20.75 8.79 -33.42
CA LEU A 15 -19.76 8.60 -32.35
C LEU A 15 -18.31 8.82 -32.84
N ALA A 16 -17.99 8.39 -34.07
CA ALA A 16 -16.66 8.56 -34.65
C ALA A 16 -16.32 10.02 -35.02
N LEU A 17 -17.34 10.84 -35.33
CA LEU A 17 -17.17 12.27 -35.62
C LEU A 17 -17.21 13.16 -34.37
N GLY A 18 -17.82 12.68 -33.28
CA GLY A 18 -17.90 13.40 -31.99
C GLY A 18 -16.64 13.29 -31.12
N SER A 19 -15.71 12.40 -31.43
CA SER A 19 -14.47 12.23 -30.69
C SER A 19 -13.31 13.06 -31.26
N GLN A 20 -13.49 14.37 -31.37
CA GLN A 20 -12.36 15.30 -31.25
C GLN A 20 -12.07 15.56 -29.77
N VAL A 21 -11.98 14.49 -28.97
CA VAL A 21 -11.38 14.61 -27.65
C VAL A 21 -9.89 14.69 -27.89
N SER A 22 -9.34 15.89 -27.72
CA SER A 22 -7.90 16.11 -27.64
C SER A 22 -7.32 15.16 -26.58
N TRP A 23 -6.66 14.09 -27.02
CA TRP A 23 -5.92 13.18 -26.15
C TRP A 23 -4.74 13.88 -25.46
N ALA A 24 -4.34 15.07 -25.95
CA ALA A 24 -3.26 15.86 -25.36
C ALA A 24 -3.56 16.30 -23.92
N GLY A 25 -4.84 16.47 -23.55
CA GLY A 25 -5.25 16.79 -22.18
C GLY A 25 -5.37 15.57 -21.24
N ILE A 26 -5.44 14.34 -21.78
CA ILE A 26 -5.56 13.11 -20.98
C ILE A 26 -4.20 12.67 -20.44
N PHE A 27 -3.11 13.08 -21.10
CA PHE A 27 -1.74 12.72 -20.71
C PHE A 27 -0.95 13.87 -20.07
N ASP A 28 -1.58 15.00 -19.70
CA ASP A 28 -0.94 15.99 -18.83
C ASP A 28 -0.85 15.45 -17.39
N ARG A 29 -0.02 14.42 -17.21
CA ARG A 29 0.52 14.07 -15.92
C ARG A 29 1.58 15.12 -15.61
N LYS A 30 1.20 16.30 -15.14
CA LYS A 30 2.08 17.07 -14.27
C LYS A 30 2.55 16.10 -13.18
N GLY A 31 3.78 15.62 -13.30
CA GLY A 31 4.27 14.50 -12.51
C GLY A 31 4.10 14.82 -11.04
N LYS A 32 3.25 14.05 -10.34
CA LYS A 32 3.06 14.19 -8.90
C LYS A 32 4.45 14.10 -8.27
N GLN A 33 4.88 15.15 -7.56
CA GLN A 33 6.21 15.19 -6.95
C GLN A 33 6.29 14.08 -5.90
N ILE A 34 7.09 13.05 -6.16
CA ILE A 34 7.26 11.93 -5.25
C ILE A 34 8.18 12.38 -4.11
N VAL A 35 7.68 12.33 -2.88
CA VAL A 35 8.50 12.52 -1.68
C VAL A 35 9.37 11.29 -1.50
N LYS A 36 10.70 11.46 -1.61
CA LYS A 36 11.65 10.36 -1.39
C LYS A 36 11.98 10.25 0.09
N ALA A 37 11.76 9.06 0.66
CA ALA A 37 12.19 8.75 2.02
C ALA A 37 13.72 8.76 2.16
N LYS A 38 14.20 8.97 3.39
CA LYS A 38 15.62 8.85 3.76
C LYS A 38 16.13 7.44 3.42
N ARG A 39 17.35 7.34 2.91
CA ARG A 39 18.03 6.05 2.69
C ARG A 39 18.38 5.41 4.04
N LEU A 40 18.09 4.12 4.17
CA LEU A 40 18.47 3.32 5.34
C LEU A 40 20.00 3.23 5.52
N LYS A 41 20.43 3.17 6.77
CA LYS A 41 21.80 2.96 7.22
C LYS A 41 21.84 1.89 8.31
N THR A 42 22.97 1.22 8.46
CA THR A 42 23.22 0.32 9.60
C THR A 42 22.91 1.04 10.92
N GLY A 43 22.15 0.39 11.80
CA GLY A 43 21.68 0.92 13.07
C GLY A 43 20.26 1.51 13.05
N ASP A 44 19.72 1.80 11.85
CA ASP A 44 18.34 2.28 11.68
C ASP A 44 17.32 1.20 12.10
N THR A 45 16.10 1.63 12.44
CA THR A 45 15.04 0.76 12.98
C THR A 45 13.95 0.48 11.96
N ILE A 46 13.59 -0.79 11.81
CA ILE A 46 12.55 -1.27 10.89
C ILE A 46 11.33 -1.71 11.69
N GLY A 47 10.19 -1.07 11.44
CA GLY A 47 8.88 -1.48 11.95
C GLY A 47 8.34 -2.67 11.15
N LEU A 48 7.98 -3.76 11.84
CA LEU A 48 7.36 -4.94 11.23
C LEU A 48 5.84 -4.86 11.38
N ILE A 49 5.11 -4.94 10.28
CA ILE A 49 3.63 -4.90 10.26
C ILE A 49 3.03 -5.94 9.31
N ASN A 50 1.74 -6.22 9.46
CA ASN A 50 0.96 -7.04 8.52
C ASN A 50 -0.37 -6.34 8.18
N PRO A 51 -0.41 -5.47 7.15
CA PRO A 51 -1.64 -4.76 6.79
C PRO A 51 -2.64 -5.63 6.01
N ALA A 52 -2.30 -6.90 5.73
CA ALA A 52 -3.10 -7.84 4.94
C ALA A 52 -3.35 -9.16 5.70
N GLY A 53 -2.77 -10.27 5.25
CA GLY A 53 -2.94 -11.60 5.82
C GLY A 53 -2.13 -11.82 7.10
N ALA A 54 -2.62 -12.72 7.96
CA ALA A 54 -1.94 -13.13 9.18
C ALA A 54 -0.69 -13.96 8.89
N VAL A 55 0.29 -13.84 9.78
CA VAL A 55 1.36 -14.82 9.93
C VAL A 55 0.88 -15.88 10.92
N PHE A 56 0.93 -17.16 10.50
CA PHE A 56 0.38 -18.27 11.29
C PHE A 56 1.43 -18.96 12.17
N ILE A 57 2.70 -18.79 11.83
CA ILE A 57 3.86 -19.40 12.49
C ILE A 57 4.71 -18.24 13.02
N GLU A 58 4.82 -18.11 14.35
CA GLU A 58 5.52 -16.97 14.94
C GLU A 58 7.03 -17.01 14.64
N GLU A 59 7.59 -18.20 14.45
CA GLU A 59 8.97 -18.43 14.07
C GLU A 59 9.35 -17.73 12.75
N ASP A 60 8.39 -17.53 11.83
CA ASP A 60 8.62 -16.76 10.61
C ASP A 60 9.00 -15.30 10.92
N ILE A 61 8.45 -14.71 12.00
CA ILE A 61 8.81 -13.36 12.45
C ILE A 61 10.23 -13.35 13.02
N LEU A 62 10.58 -14.35 13.83
CA LEU A 62 11.92 -14.47 14.42
C LEU A 62 13.00 -14.57 13.35
N ILE A 63 12.75 -15.35 12.29
CA ILE A 63 13.65 -15.47 11.13
C ILE A 63 13.84 -14.10 10.47
N VAL A 64 12.77 -13.32 10.27
CA VAL A 64 12.87 -11.97 9.69
C VAL A 64 13.68 -11.04 10.59
N GLU A 65 13.46 -11.08 11.90
CA GLU A 65 14.19 -10.26 12.86
C GLU A 65 15.69 -10.60 12.87
N GLU A 66 16.04 -11.89 12.85
CA GLU A 66 17.42 -12.35 12.78
C GLU A 66 18.10 -11.91 11.48
N LEU A 67 17.42 -12.04 10.33
CA LEU A 67 17.94 -11.58 9.04
C LEU A 67 18.20 -10.07 9.03
N LEU A 68 17.27 -9.28 9.55
CA LEU A 68 17.44 -7.83 9.64
C LEU A 68 18.54 -7.43 10.62
N ALA A 69 18.68 -8.13 11.74
CA ALA A 69 19.77 -7.95 12.69
C ALA A 69 21.14 -8.24 12.06
N ASN A 70 21.24 -9.31 11.26
CA ASN A 70 22.47 -9.66 10.53
C ASN A 70 22.82 -8.62 9.44
N LEU A 71 21.82 -7.92 8.89
CA LEU A 71 22.03 -6.75 8.02
C LEU A 71 22.33 -5.46 8.80
N GLY A 72 22.33 -5.54 10.13
CA GLY A 72 22.68 -4.45 11.04
C GLY A 72 21.53 -3.49 11.34
N PHE A 73 20.29 -3.92 11.18
CA PHE A 73 19.09 -3.14 11.53
C PHE A 73 18.50 -3.59 12.87
N LYS A 74 17.78 -2.68 13.52
CA LYS A 74 16.94 -3.01 14.67
C LYS A 74 15.51 -3.27 14.19
N THR A 75 14.74 -4.05 14.92
CA THR A 75 13.33 -4.30 14.60
C THR A 75 12.42 -3.91 15.75
N ILE A 76 11.22 -3.40 15.40
CA ILE A 76 10.12 -3.20 16.34
C ILE A 76 8.86 -3.82 15.73
N ARG A 77 8.18 -4.69 16.46
CA ARG A 77 6.93 -5.32 16.02
C ARG A 77 5.75 -4.36 16.21
N GLY A 78 4.87 -4.30 15.21
CA GLY A 78 3.55 -3.68 15.37
C GLY A 78 2.76 -4.37 16.46
N LYS A 79 1.92 -3.60 17.18
CA LYS A 79 1.12 -4.12 18.30
C LYS A 79 0.24 -5.29 17.86
N ASN A 80 -0.22 -5.26 16.61
CA ASN A 80 -1.11 -6.26 16.04
C ASN A 80 -0.42 -7.18 15.03
N LEU A 81 0.91 -7.22 14.96
CA LEU A 81 1.66 -8.02 13.98
C LEU A 81 1.25 -9.50 13.97
N LEU A 82 0.97 -10.06 15.14
CA LEU A 82 0.56 -11.46 15.37
C LEU A 82 -0.96 -11.62 15.61
N SER A 83 -1.73 -10.54 15.52
CA SER A 83 -3.19 -10.60 15.68
C SER A 83 -3.84 -11.41 14.56
N ARG A 84 -5.04 -11.95 14.85
CA ARG A 84 -5.78 -12.80 13.91
C ARG A 84 -7.25 -12.42 13.86
N TYR A 85 -7.76 -12.38 12.63
CA TYR A 85 -9.20 -12.30 12.33
C TYR A 85 -9.48 -13.15 11.10
N GLY A 86 -9.74 -14.44 11.31
CA GLY A 86 -9.72 -15.44 10.23
C GLY A 86 -8.33 -15.51 9.61
N TYR A 87 -8.23 -15.27 8.30
CA TYR A 87 -6.95 -15.21 7.59
C TYR A 87 -6.27 -13.83 7.60
N LEU A 88 -6.92 -12.80 8.16
CA LEU A 88 -6.37 -11.44 8.26
C LEU A 88 -5.53 -11.29 9.53
N ALA A 89 -4.53 -10.41 9.47
CA ALA A 89 -3.67 -10.04 10.60
C ALA A 89 -4.37 -9.12 11.63
N GLY A 90 -5.54 -9.54 12.11
CA GLY A 90 -6.42 -8.74 12.95
C GLY A 90 -7.50 -7.99 12.17
N THR A 91 -8.33 -7.26 12.91
CA THR A 91 -9.41 -6.44 12.35
C THR A 91 -8.87 -5.31 11.48
N ASP A 92 -9.73 -4.70 10.66
CA ASP A 92 -9.36 -3.58 9.80
C ASP A 92 -8.79 -2.40 10.61
N ALA A 93 -9.39 -2.11 11.77
CA ALA A 93 -8.92 -1.08 12.69
C ALA A 93 -7.53 -1.39 13.27
N GLN A 94 -7.27 -2.63 13.67
CA GLN A 94 -5.96 -3.04 14.20
C GLN A 94 -4.86 -2.94 13.15
N ARG A 95 -5.13 -3.41 11.93
CA ARG A 95 -4.17 -3.35 10.82
C ARG A 95 -3.89 -1.90 10.38
N ALA A 96 -4.92 -1.05 10.35
CA ALA A 96 -4.75 0.38 10.10
C ALA A 96 -3.97 1.09 11.22
N ALA A 97 -4.24 0.73 12.49
CA ALA A 97 -3.54 1.30 13.64
C ALA A 97 -2.04 1.01 13.58
N ASP A 98 -1.63 -0.24 13.28
CA ASP A 98 -0.22 -0.58 13.14
C ASP A 98 0.47 0.26 12.04
N VAL A 99 -0.19 0.50 10.91
CA VAL A 99 0.35 1.38 9.85
C VAL A 99 0.50 2.81 10.36
N ASN A 100 -0.57 3.38 10.92
CA ASN A 100 -0.59 4.77 11.38
C ASN A 100 0.44 5.01 12.50
N GLU A 101 0.49 4.13 13.50
CA GLU A 101 1.42 4.26 14.62
C GLU A 101 2.88 4.13 14.15
N MET A 102 3.19 3.20 13.25
CA MET A 102 4.54 3.01 12.73
C MET A 102 5.00 4.16 11.83
N PHE A 103 4.08 4.82 11.11
CA PHE A 103 4.40 6.06 10.41
C PHE A 103 4.61 7.22 11.38
N ALA A 104 3.80 7.34 12.43
CA ALA A 104 3.87 8.42 13.41
C ALA A 104 5.12 8.36 14.30
N ASP A 105 5.63 7.16 14.58
CA ASP A 105 6.83 6.99 15.40
C ASP A 105 8.08 7.46 14.66
N THR A 106 8.70 8.52 15.16
CA THR A 106 9.93 9.12 14.59
C THR A 106 11.17 8.26 14.81
N ASN A 107 11.11 7.23 15.64
CA ASN A 107 12.21 6.28 15.86
C ASN A 107 12.23 5.14 14.82
N ILE A 108 11.19 5.04 13.98
CA ILE A 108 11.08 4.04 12.90
C ILE A 108 11.53 4.67 11.58
N ASP A 109 12.58 4.13 10.97
CA ASP A 109 13.15 4.61 9.71
C ASP A 109 12.49 3.97 8.47
N ALA A 110 11.94 2.77 8.62
CA ALA A 110 11.26 2.05 7.55
C ALA A 110 10.22 1.05 8.07
N LEU A 111 9.25 0.69 7.23
CA LEU A 111 8.28 -0.36 7.49
C LEU A 111 8.54 -1.53 6.55
N LEU A 112 8.53 -2.74 7.09
CA LEU A 112 8.51 -3.98 6.33
C LEU A 112 7.19 -4.69 6.57
N THR A 113 6.44 -4.95 5.50
CA THR A 113 5.25 -5.78 5.57
C THR A 113 5.66 -7.25 5.50
N VAL A 114 5.46 -8.01 6.58
CA VAL A 114 5.98 -9.38 6.66
C VAL A 114 5.21 -10.32 5.73
N ARG A 115 3.89 -10.14 5.62
CA ARG A 115 3.02 -10.96 4.76
C ARG A 115 2.08 -10.10 3.93
N GLY A 116 1.93 -10.50 2.66
CA GLY A 116 0.85 -10.05 1.78
C GLY A 116 -0.46 -10.78 2.06
N GLY A 117 -1.19 -11.18 1.01
CA GLY A 117 -2.42 -11.95 1.12
C GLY A 117 -3.59 -11.22 0.50
N TRP A 118 -4.59 -10.87 1.32
CA TRP A 118 -5.70 -10.02 0.89
C TRP A 118 -6.15 -9.17 2.07
N GLY A 119 -6.66 -7.98 1.80
CA GLY A 119 -7.34 -7.13 2.78
C GLY A 119 -6.67 -5.79 3.00
N CYS A 120 -5.54 -5.51 2.35
CA CYS A 120 -4.86 -4.21 2.43
C CYS A 120 -5.74 -3.08 1.88
N GLY A 121 -6.48 -3.32 0.80
CA GLY A 121 -7.45 -2.36 0.26
C GLY A 121 -8.56 -1.96 1.24
N ARG A 122 -8.89 -2.81 2.23
CA ARG A 122 -9.95 -2.54 3.22
C ARG A 122 -9.55 -1.47 4.23
N ILE A 123 -8.26 -1.33 4.51
CA ILE A 123 -7.77 -0.44 5.55
C ILE A 123 -7.49 0.97 5.04
N LEU A 124 -7.48 1.18 3.72
CA LEU A 124 -7.17 2.49 3.11
C LEU A 124 -8.01 3.64 3.66
N PRO A 125 -9.35 3.51 3.84
CA PRO A 125 -10.17 4.59 4.41
C PRO A 125 -9.87 4.90 5.88
N LEU A 126 -9.10 4.06 6.57
CA LEU A 126 -8.76 4.17 7.99
C LEU A 126 -7.35 4.75 8.21
N LEU A 127 -6.60 5.02 7.13
CA LEU A 127 -5.25 5.57 7.22
C LEU A 127 -5.27 7.08 7.44
N ASP A 128 -4.41 7.57 8.32
CA ASP A 128 -4.16 9.00 8.48
C ASP A 128 -3.14 9.46 7.45
N TYR A 129 -3.62 9.73 6.24
CA TYR A 129 -2.79 10.19 5.13
C TYR A 129 -2.07 11.51 5.42
N GLN A 130 -2.62 12.39 6.26
CA GLN A 130 -1.95 13.64 6.60
C GLN A 130 -0.74 13.39 7.50
N MET A 131 -0.89 12.52 8.49
CA MET A 131 0.21 12.11 9.35
C MET A 131 1.27 11.33 8.55
N ILE A 132 0.86 10.39 7.68
CA ILE A 132 1.78 9.64 6.81
C ILE A 132 2.59 10.58 5.92
N ALA A 133 1.93 11.56 5.28
CA ALA A 133 2.60 12.52 4.41
C ALA A 133 3.62 13.41 5.14
N LYS A 134 3.41 13.69 6.44
CA LYS A 134 4.34 14.44 7.29
C LYS A 134 5.54 13.61 7.75
N ASN A 135 5.44 12.28 7.71
CA ASN A 135 6.47 11.35 8.18
C ASN A 135 6.94 10.40 7.07
N PRO A 136 7.52 10.90 5.96
CA PRO A 136 7.90 10.08 4.84
C PRO A 136 9.01 9.09 5.22
N LYS A 137 8.67 7.79 5.19
CA LYS A 137 9.59 6.68 5.43
C LYS A 137 9.43 5.59 4.38
N ILE A 138 10.44 4.73 4.28
CA ILE A 138 10.40 3.61 3.34
C ILE A 138 9.30 2.65 3.81
N ILE A 139 8.48 2.16 2.88
CA ILE A 139 7.62 1.00 3.09
C ILE A 139 7.96 -0.06 2.04
N VAL A 140 8.20 -1.28 2.48
CA VAL A 140 8.56 -2.40 1.62
C VAL A 140 7.49 -3.47 1.68
N GLY A 141 7.02 -3.87 0.51
CA GLY A 141 6.07 -4.96 0.33
C GLY A 141 5.76 -5.21 -1.14
N TYR A 142 4.96 -6.23 -1.42
CA TYR A 142 4.54 -6.61 -2.76
C TYR A 142 3.19 -7.35 -2.72
N SER A 143 2.65 -7.74 -3.89
CA SER A 143 1.35 -8.42 -4.01
C SER A 143 0.20 -7.54 -3.49
N ASP A 144 -0.66 -7.99 -2.59
CA ASP A 144 -1.77 -7.20 -2.04
C ASP A 144 -1.33 -5.88 -1.39
N ILE A 145 -0.07 -5.80 -0.92
CA ILE A 145 0.52 -4.58 -0.38
C ILE A 145 0.59 -3.46 -1.45
N THR A 146 0.52 -3.80 -2.74
CA THR A 146 0.40 -2.84 -3.84
C THR A 146 -0.75 -1.85 -3.63
N ALA A 147 -1.85 -2.28 -3.00
CA ALA A 147 -2.96 -1.38 -2.67
C ALA A 147 -2.51 -0.23 -1.76
N LEU A 148 -1.67 -0.52 -0.76
CA LEU A 148 -1.09 0.49 0.13
C LEU A 148 0.03 1.29 -0.55
N LEU A 149 0.84 0.66 -1.41
CA LEU A 149 1.92 1.36 -2.12
C LEU A 149 1.42 2.38 -3.16
N LEU A 150 0.19 2.23 -3.65
CA LEU A 150 -0.40 3.11 -4.67
C LEU A 150 -1.34 4.18 -4.10
N ALA A 151 -1.84 3.99 -2.87
CA ALA A 151 -2.81 4.89 -2.23
C ALA A 151 -2.19 6.25 -1.89
#